data_AF-A0A7C1E0W8-F1
#
_entry.id   AF-A0A7C1E0W8-F1
#
_cell.length_a   1.000
_cell.length_b   1.000
_cell.length_c   1.000
_cell.angle_alpha   90.00
_cell.angle_beta   90.00
_cell.angle_gamma   90.00
#
_symmetry.space_group_name_H-M   'P 1'
#
loop_
_entity.id
_entity.type
_entity.pdbx_description
1 polymer ?
#
loop_
_entity_poly.entity_id
_entity_poly.type
_entity_poly.pdbx_seq_one_letter_code
_entity_poly.pdbx_strand_id
1 'polypeptide(L)'
;MIKKMILLALSGLLFCISTTHGALTFKEIRTASDRVIVAFFTSDTVDLTEVDTGDLSQWKINGQPPLGIHRYAMQADACDHHVYLETMPLKEGTTYRVESPYGTKEFTFWERTIFCESIKTNQVGYSALSKMRYANFAIWLGTGGAVKIEGDLPVYEVFHANSGEVVASGRLKETGEDASSGDFVYRIDLSSVPEGGPYRIAVKGFGCSYPFGVGGDFSKMLAYTIFRAQYLQRCGCPIHEPDIRKNPCHTLIYDVDGPIGEANIDVTGTERTFRCYGGYHDAGDADRRAYHMANPLINLMIYEAFPEYFTDGQYRIPGDFTEDYRILNYENGIPDLIDEAEWGTLAWEYLQNEDGSIHFGTET
;
A
#
# COMPACT_ATOMS: atom_id res chain seq x y z
N MET A 1 -5.00 47.58 66.96
CA MET A 1 -6.17 46.76 67.36
C MET A 1 -6.81 46.22 66.09
N ILE A 2 -6.96 44.89 66.06
CA ILE A 2 -7.74 44.04 65.13
C ILE A 2 -7.24 43.95 63.68
N LYS A 3 -6.33 42.98 63.49
CA LYS A 3 -6.05 42.27 62.24
C LYS A 3 -7.26 41.38 61.89
N LYS A 4 -7.71 41.36 60.63
CA LYS A 4 -8.57 40.28 60.10
C LYS A 4 -7.68 39.23 59.44
N MET A 5 -7.62 38.06 60.05
CA MET A 5 -7.11 36.82 59.47
C MET A 5 -8.14 36.28 58.48
N ILE A 6 -7.73 35.99 57.24
CA ILE A 6 -8.43 35.08 56.35
C ILE A 6 -7.53 33.85 56.20
N LEU A 7 -8.05 32.73 56.69
CA LEU A 7 -7.48 31.39 56.60
C LEU A 7 -7.69 30.89 55.15
N LEU A 8 -6.63 30.69 54.37
CA LEU A 8 -6.71 29.87 53.15
C LEU A 8 -6.36 28.42 53.53
N ALA A 9 -7.36 27.54 53.42
CA ALA A 9 -7.19 26.11 53.58
C ALA A 9 -6.57 25.52 52.30
N LEU A 10 -5.50 24.74 52.49
CA LEU A 10 -4.93 23.82 51.51
C LEU A 10 -6.01 22.82 51.05
N SER A 11 -6.23 22.72 49.73
CA SER A 11 -6.73 21.50 49.12
C SER A 11 -5.69 21.06 48.08
N GLY A 12 -4.94 20.01 48.41
CA GLY A 12 -4.05 19.36 47.48
C GLY A 12 -4.88 18.60 46.46
N LEU A 13 -4.93 19.09 45.23
CA LEU A 13 -5.33 18.27 44.09
C LEU A 13 -4.21 17.26 43.85
N LEU A 14 -4.44 15.99 44.23
CA LEU A 14 -3.73 14.89 43.60
C LEU A 14 -4.07 14.94 42.11
N PHE A 15 -3.13 15.42 41.29
CA PHE A 15 -3.11 15.09 39.87
C PHE A 15 -2.83 13.60 39.77
N CYS A 16 -3.89 12.79 39.77
CA CYS A 16 -3.85 11.54 39.04
C CYS A 16 -3.64 11.93 37.57
N ILE A 17 -2.38 11.88 37.12
CA ILE A 17 -2.10 11.86 35.69
C ILE A 17 -2.60 10.49 35.22
N SER A 18 -3.89 10.41 34.93
CA SER A 18 -4.41 9.42 34.01
C SER A 18 -3.79 9.78 32.67
N THR A 19 -2.71 9.09 32.28
CA THR A 19 -2.30 9.06 30.89
C THR A 19 -3.47 8.47 30.12
N THR A 20 -4.26 9.35 29.51
CA THR A 20 -5.31 8.98 28.58
C THR A 20 -4.61 8.34 27.39
N HIS A 21 -4.36 7.02 27.46
CA HIS A 21 -3.98 6.21 26.31
C HIS A 21 -5.20 6.09 25.41
N GLY A 22 -5.54 7.14 24.69
CA GLY A 22 -6.35 7.05 23.49
C GLY A 22 -5.39 7.24 22.33
N ALA A 23 -4.97 6.15 21.68
CA ALA A 23 -4.26 6.14 20.39
C ALA A 23 -3.88 4.71 19.96
N LEU A 24 -3.06 4.03 20.78
CA LEU A 24 -2.51 2.70 20.48
C LEU A 24 -3.50 1.56 20.72
N THR A 25 -3.70 0.70 19.73
CA THR A 25 -4.58 -0.47 19.79
C THR A 25 -3.79 -1.74 19.51
N PHE A 26 -3.77 -2.70 20.46
CA PHE A 26 -3.34 -4.07 20.16
C PHE A 26 -4.33 -4.69 19.18
N LYS A 27 -3.98 -4.75 17.91
CA LYS A 27 -4.90 -5.08 16.82
C LYS A 27 -5.04 -6.58 16.65
N GLU A 28 -3.92 -7.29 16.46
CA GLU A 28 -3.91 -8.72 16.20
C GLU A 28 -2.59 -9.39 16.58
N ILE A 29 -2.60 -10.73 16.55
CA ILE A 29 -1.40 -11.55 16.69
C ILE A 29 -1.11 -12.24 15.36
N ARG A 30 0.16 -12.21 14.95
CA ARG A 30 0.69 -12.87 13.76
C ARG A 30 1.92 -13.71 14.15
N THR A 31 2.58 -14.30 13.17
CA THR A 31 3.89 -14.95 13.34
C THR A 31 4.90 -14.41 12.34
N ALA A 32 6.18 -14.53 12.67
CA ALA A 32 7.28 -14.29 11.72
C ALA A 32 8.17 -15.52 11.56
N SER A 33 8.14 -16.45 12.52
CA SER A 33 8.83 -17.74 12.41
C SER A 33 8.09 -18.81 13.19
N ASP A 34 8.63 -20.03 13.18
CA ASP A 34 8.22 -21.11 14.09
C ASP A 34 8.52 -20.83 15.56
N ARG A 35 9.23 -19.74 15.85
CA ARG A 35 9.66 -19.33 17.19
C ARG A 35 9.42 -17.86 17.48
N VAL A 36 8.66 -17.15 16.64
CA VAL A 36 8.40 -15.72 16.81
C VAL A 36 6.91 -15.44 16.64
N ILE A 37 6.32 -14.92 17.70
CA ILE A 37 4.98 -14.33 17.71
C ILE A 37 5.12 -12.84 17.47
N VAL A 38 4.28 -12.26 16.60
CA VAL A 38 4.25 -10.82 16.37
C VAL A 38 3.00 -10.24 17.03
N ALA A 39 3.21 -9.32 17.97
CA ALA A 39 2.14 -8.48 18.49
C ALA A 39 2.04 -7.22 17.60
N PHE A 40 0.94 -7.08 16.87
CA PHE A 40 0.71 -5.97 15.94
C PHE A 40 -0.20 -4.92 16.56
N PHE A 41 0.28 -3.67 16.59
CA PHE A 41 -0.45 -2.52 17.11
C PHE A 41 -0.61 -1.45 16.04
N THR A 42 -1.71 -0.71 16.11
CA THR A 42 -1.98 0.47 15.27
C THR A 42 -2.16 1.68 16.17
N SER A 43 -1.69 2.85 15.75
CA SER A 43 -1.84 4.12 16.45
C SER A 43 -2.44 5.17 15.53
N ASP A 44 -3.17 6.13 16.09
CA ASP A 44 -3.66 7.33 15.39
C ASP A 44 -2.65 8.49 15.41
N THR A 45 -1.46 8.27 16.01
CA THR A 45 -0.35 9.23 16.02
C THR A 45 0.90 8.67 15.37
N VAL A 46 1.71 9.54 14.78
CA VAL A 46 3.01 9.17 14.19
C VAL A 46 4.09 9.26 15.27
N ASP A 47 4.23 8.22 16.09
CA ASP A 47 5.31 8.06 17.06
C ASP A 47 5.92 6.65 16.97
N LEU A 48 7.10 6.54 16.36
CA LEU A 48 7.80 5.25 16.17
C LEU A 48 8.29 4.62 17.49
N THR A 49 8.21 5.34 18.61
CA THR A 49 8.68 4.91 19.93
C THR A 49 7.56 4.61 20.93
N GLU A 50 6.29 4.73 20.50
CA GLU A 50 5.11 4.61 21.37
C GLU A 50 5.03 3.25 22.09
N VAL A 51 5.46 2.17 21.42
CA VAL A 51 5.51 0.82 22.00
C VAL A 51 6.85 0.57 22.68
N ASP A 52 6.85 0.55 24.01
CA ASP A 52 8.01 0.29 24.84
C ASP A 52 8.32 -1.21 24.91
N THR A 53 9.53 -1.55 24.48
CA THR A 53 10.10 -2.90 24.50
C THR A 53 11.36 -2.98 25.36
N GLY A 54 11.67 -1.93 26.15
CA GLY A 54 12.87 -1.85 26.98
C GLY A 54 12.81 -2.71 28.24
N ASP A 55 11.60 -2.96 28.76
CA ASP A 55 11.38 -3.84 29.92
C ASP A 55 10.70 -5.16 29.49
N LEU A 56 11.52 -6.19 29.26
CA LEU A 56 11.03 -7.54 28.88
C LEU A 56 10.06 -8.14 29.91
N SER A 57 10.10 -7.73 31.18
CA SER A 57 9.24 -8.31 32.23
C SER A 57 7.77 -7.94 32.07
N GLN A 58 7.48 -6.88 31.33
CA GLN A 58 6.12 -6.43 31.02
C GLN A 58 5.50 -7.18 29.84
N TRP A 59 6.30 -7.94 29.10
CA TRP A 59 5.87 -8.77 27.98
C TRP A 59 5.87 -10.23 28.40
N LYS A 60 4.80 -10.97 28.10
CA LYS A 60 4.71 -12.39 28.45
C LYS A 60 4.07 -13.23 27.37
N ILE A 61 4.57 -14.45 27.23
CA ILE A 61 3.94 -15.54 26.48
C ILE A 61 3.66 -16.65 27.48
N ASN A 62 2.38 -16.97 27.70
CA ASN A 62 1.92 -17.95 28.70
C ASN A 62 2.48 -17.66 30.11
N GLY A 63 2.50 -16.38 30.49
CA GLY A 63 2.99 -15.94 31.79
C GLY A 63 4.52 -15.92 31.95
N GLN A 64 5.30 -16.32 30.94
CA GLN A 64 6.76 -16.26 30.94
C GLN A 64 7.27 -15.11 30.06
N PRO A 65 8.38 -14.43 30.42
CA PRO A 65 9.00 -13.46 29.54
C PRO A 65 9.39 -14.08 28.18
N PRO A 66 9.33 -13.33 27.07
CA PRO A 66 9.84 -13.80 25.79
C PRO A 66 11.37 -14.02 25.87
N LEU A 67 11.90 -14.90 25.01
CA LEU A 67 13.33 -15.21 24.94
C LEU A 67 14.15 -14.03 24.38
N GLY A 68 13.49 -13.18 23.60
CA GLY A 68 14.02 -12.01 22.92
C GLY A 68 12.87 -11.13 22.46
N ILE A 69 13.12 -9.83 22.32
CA ILE A 69 12.14 -8.86 21.85
C ILE A 69 12.79 -7.93 20.84
N HIS A 70 12.15 -7.78 19.69
CA HIS A 70 12.55 -6.84 18.65
C HIS A 70 11.35 -6.03 18.20
N ARG A 71 11.59 -4.93 17.50
CA ARG A 71 10.51 -4.08 17.01
C ARG A 71 10.77 -3.52 15.64
N TYR A 72 9.68 -3.20 14.96
CA TYR A 72 9.63 -2.37 13.78
C TYR A 72 8.40 -1.48 13.87
N ALA A 73 8.54 -0.21 13.54
CA ALA A 73 7.43 0.73 13.46
C ALA A 73 7.53 1.48 12.13
N MET A 74 6.37 1.78 11.52
CA MET A 74 6.32 2.53 10.28
C MET A 74 5.09 3.43 10.21
N GLN A 75 5.23 4.55 9.51
CA GLN A 75 4.09 5.40 9.22
C GLN A 75 3.15 4.69 8.23
N ALA A 76 1.86 4.68 8.56
CA ALA A 76 0.79 4.02 7.80
C ALA A 76 -0.49 4.89 7.85
N ASP A 77 -1.65 4.31 8.19
CA ASP A 77 -2.82 5.07 8.65
C ASP A 77 -2.52 5.62 10.06
N ALA A 78 -1.73 6.69 10.10
CA ALA A 78 -0.88 7.15 11.19
C ALA A 78 0.33 6.23 11.49
N CYS A 79 0.24 5.17 12.29
CA CYS A 79 1.43 4.35 12.61
C CYS A 79 1.12 2.88 12.93
N ASP A 80 1.91 1.99 12.34
CA ASP A 80 1.88 0.55 12.57
C ASP A 80 3.11 0.12 13.39
N HIS A 81 2.90 -0.72 14.40
CA HIS A 81 3.96 -1.29 15.24
C HIS A 81 3.93 -2.81 15.23
N HIS A 82 5.07 -3.40 14.95
CA HIS A 82 5.32 -4.83 14.98
C HIS A 82 6.29 -5.12 16.11
N VAL A 83 5.86 -5.89 17.11
CA VAL A 83 6.73 -6.36 18.20
C VAL A 83 6.94 -7.86 18.04
N TYR A 84 8.18 -8.25 17.76
CA TYR A 84 8.60 -9.63 17.53
C TYR A 84 9.03 -10.23 18.86
N LEU A 85 8.25 -11.20 19.35
CA LEU A 85 8.47 -11.89 20.61
C LEU A 85 9.00 -13.29 20.34
N GLU A 86 10.28 -13.53 20.65
CA GLU A 86 10.90 -14.84 20.51
C GLU A 86 10.40 -15.80 21.60
N THR A 87 10.20 -17.06 21.22
CA THR A 87 9.63 -18.10 22.06
C THR A 87 10.20 -19.48 21.76
N MET A 88 9.76 -20.46 22.55
CA MET A 88 9.95 -21.88 22.21
C MET A 88 9.11 -22.23 20.97
N PRO A 89 9.44 -23.31 20.24
CA PRO A 89 8.74 -23.66 19.01
C PRO A 89 7.22 -23.70 19.18
N LEU A 90 6.54 -23.02 18.27
CA LEU A 90 5.08 -23.00 18.19
C LEU A 90 4.57 -24.41 17.87
N LYS A 91 3.44 -24.77 18.46
CA LYS A 91 2.83 -26.10 18.34
C LYS A 91 1.43 -25.98 17.79
N GLU A 92 1.16 -26.68 16.69
CA GLU A 92 -0.16 -26.75 16.05
C GLU A 92 -1.24 -27.09 17.09
N GLY A 93 -2.32 -26.31 17.09
CA GLY A 93 -3.46 -26.43 17.99
C GLY A 93 -3.23 -25.97 19.42
N THR A 94 -2.07 -25.40 19.74
CA THR A 94 -1.79 -24.87 21.09
C THR A 94 -2.26 -23.42 21.19
N THR A 95 -2.95 -23.09 22.29
CA THR A 95 -3.33 -21.72 22.61
C THR A 95 -2.20 -21.02 23.36
N TYR A 96 -1.89 -19.81 22.93
CA TYR A 96 -0.90 -18.92 23.51
C TYR A 96 -1.56 -17.63 23.99
N ARG A 97 -1.21 -17.21 25.21
CA ARG A 97 -1.61 -15.95 25.81
C ARG A 97 -0.45 -14.95 25.74
N VAL A 98 -0.64 -13.88 25.00
CA VAL A 98 0.34 -12.80 24.81
C VAL A 98 -0.10 -11.59 25.63
N GLU A 99 0.74 -11.20 26.58
CA GLU A 99 0.52 -10.06 27.47
C GLU A 99 1.55 -8.98 27.16
N SER A 100 1.08 -7.73 27.13
CA SER A 100 1.88 -6.53 26.95
C SER A 100 1.39 -5.43 27.89
N PRO A 101 2.16 -4.33 28.08
CA PRO A 101 1.68 -3.15 28.80
C PRO A 101 0.36 -2.57 28.24
N TYR A 102 0.10 -2.82 26.95
CA TYR A 102 -0.97 -2.20 26.17
C TYR A 102 -2.17 -3.13 25.95
N GLY A 103 -2.16 -4.31 26.57
CA GLY A 103 -3.28 -5.25 26.50
C GLY A 103 -2.83 -6.70 26.42
N THR A 104 -3.82 -7.59 26.45
CA THR A 104 -3.64 -9.04 26.35
C THR A 104 -4.48 -9.59 25.22
N LYS A 105 -3.94 -10.54 24.48
CA LYS A 105 -4.67 -11.33 23.49
C LYS A 105 -4.28 -12.80 23.61
N GLU A 106 -5.21 -13.65 23.20
CA GLU A 106 -4.98 -15.09 23.05
C GLU A 106 -5.19 -15.48 21.60
N PHE A 107 -4.43 -16.47 21.14
CA PHE A 107 -4.65 -17.10 19.86
C PHE A 107 -4.32 -18.59 19.96
N THR A 108 -4.98 -19.40 19.13
CA THR A 108 -4.55 -20.78 18.90
C THR A 108 -3.69 -20.80 17.64
N PHE A 109 -2.48 -21.35 17.74
CA PHE A 109 -1.60 -21.50 16.60
C PHE A 109 -2.14 -22.59 15.68
N TRP A 110 -2.68 -22.17 14.53
CA TRP A 110 -3.06 -23.04 13.43
C TRP A 110 -2.37 -22.54 12.17
N GLU A 111 -1.48 -23.35 11.61
CA GLU A 111 -0.64 -22.99 10.45
C GLU A 111 -1.48 -22.45 9.28
N ARG A 112 -2.67 -23.00 9.06
CA ARG A 112 -3.57 -22.58 7.96
C ARG A 112 -4.37 -21.31 8.22
N THR A 113 -4.37 -20.77 9.44
CA THR A 113 -5.19 -19.59 9.77
C THR A 113 -4.37 -18.40 10.23
N ILE A 114 -3.28 -18.61 10.98
CA ILE A 114 -2.47 -17.50 11.49
C ILE A 114 -1.62 -16.89 10.37
N PHE A 115 -1.72 -15.58 10.19
CA PHE A 115 -0.93 -14.89 9.20
C PHE A 115 0.55 -14.89 9.61
N CYS A 116 1.42 -15.29 8.68
CA CYS A 116 2.87 -15.25 8.84
C CYS A 116 3.45 -14.14 7.97
N GLU A 117 4.05 -13.13 8.62
CA GLU A 117 4.63 -11.95 7.95
C GLU A 117 5.76 -12.32 6.99
N SER A 118 6.41 -13.46 7.20
CA SER A 118 7.53 -13.94 6.39
C SER A 118 7.14 -14.52 5.04
N ILE A 119 5.85 -14.79 4.78
CA ILE A 119 5.39 -15.31 3.49
C ILE A 119 4.95 -14.15 2.59
N LYS A 120 5.70 -13.89 1.52
CA LYS A 120 5.46 -12.79 0.58
C LYS A 120 4.91 -13.32 -0.76
N THR A 121 3.65 -13.00 -1.03
CA THR A 121 2.93 -13.37 -2.26
C THR A 121 2.71 -12.13 -3.14
N ASN A 122 2.51 -12.33 -4.44
CA ASN A 122 1.83 -11.31 -5.24
C ASN A 122 0.37 -11.28 -4.77
N GLN A 123 -0.02 -10.22 -4.06
CA GLN A 123 -1.33 -10.13 -3.40
C GLN A 123 -2.49 -9.92 -4.38
N VAL A 124 -2.21 -9.61 -5.65
CA VAL A 124 -3.23 -9.57 -6.71
C VAL A 124 -3.35 -10.94 -7.37
N GLY A 125 -2.24 -11.48 -7.87
CA GLY A 125 -2.21 -12.84 -8.39
C GLY A 125 -1.08 -13.11 -9.37
N TYR A 126 -1.08 -14.33 -9.91
CA TYR A 126 -0.09 -14.83 -10.85
C TYR A 126 -0.75 -15.17 -12.20
N SER A 127 -0.02 -14.98 -13.30
CA SER A 127 -0.51 -15.41 -14.62
C SER A 127 -0.53 -16.93 -14.75
N ALA A 128 -1.66 -17.51 -15.19
CA ALA A 128 -1.77 -18.93 -15.52
C ALA A 128 -0.88 -19.35 -16.71
N LEU A 129 -0.49 -18.39 -17.57
CA LEU A 129 0.41 -18.64 -18.69
C LEU A 129 1.89 -18.75 -18.25
N SER A 130 2.21 -18.26 -17.05
CA SER A 130 3.58 -18.32 -16.54
C SER A 130 3.93 -19.71 -16.02
N LYS A 131 4.98 -20.30 -16.59
CA LYS A 131 5.60 -21.54 -16.10
C LYS A 131 6.49 -21.33 -14.88
N MET A 132 6.76 -20.07 -14.50
CA MET A 132 7.61 -19.71 -13.37
C MET A 132 6.82 -18.77 -12.46
N ARG A 133 6.38 -19.29 -11.31
CA ARG A 133 5.60 -18.53 -10.32
C ARG A 133 6.23 -18.80 -8.96
N TYR A 134 6.62 -17.73 -8.28
CA TYR A 134 7.25 -17.83 -6.98
C TYR A 134 6.57 -16.90 -5.98
N ALA A 135 6.37 -17.41 -4.77
CA ALA A 135 6.30 -16.56 -3.59
C ALA A 135 7.68 -16.56 -2.92
N ASN A 136 7.99 -15.48 -2.23
CA ASN A 136 9.22 -15.35 -1.45
C ASN A 136 8.93 -15.64 0.01
N PHE A 137 9.94 -16.14 0.70
CA PHE A 137 9.92 -16.35 2.13
C PHE A 137 11.19 -15.74 2.73
N ALA A 138 11.05 -14.88 3.73
CA ALA A 138 12.17 -14.28 4.44
C ALA A 138 11.76 -13.90 5.87
N ILE A 139 12.63 -14.17 6.84
CA ILE A 139 12.40 -13.82 8.24
C ILE A 139 13.17 -12.54 8.53
N TRP A 140 12.43 -11.49 8.88
CA TRP A 140 12.99 -10.20 9.26
C TRP A 140 12.29 -9.71 10.53
N LEU A 141 13.08 -9.41 11.56
CA LEU A 141 12.57 -9.13 12.91
C LEU A 141 12.73 -7.65 13.29
N GLY A 142 12.68 -6.73 12.34
CA GLY A 142 12.90 -5.31 12.62
C GLY A 142 14.33 -5.06 13.09
N THR A 143 14.47 -4.52 14.30
CA THR A 143 15.77 -4.32 14.97
C THR A 143 16.57 -5.62 15.16
N GLY A 144 15.93 -6.79 15.09
CA GLY A 144 16.60 -8.09 15.13
C GLY A 144 17.24 -8.53 13.81
N GLY A 145 16.99 -7.82 12.71
CA GLY A 145 17.56 -8.10 11.40
C GLY A 145 16.99 -9.35 10.72
N ALA A 146 17.67 -9.77 9.64
CA ALA A 146 17.33 -10.97 8.89
C ALA A 146 17.80 -12.25 9.60
N VAL A 147 16.99 -13.30 9.54
CA VAL A 147 17.27 -14.59 10.19
C VAL A 147 17.31 -15.70 9.14
N LYS A 148 18.42 -16.45 9.14
CA LYS A 148 18.55 -17.68 8.36
C LYS A 148 17.86 -18.85 9.09
N ILE A 149 17.17 -19.70 8.34
CA ILE A 149 16.60 -20.96 8.86
C ILE A 149 17.76 -21.94 9.03
N GLU A 150 17.90 -22.47 10.23
CA GLU A 150 18.86 -23.52 10.54
C GLU A 150 18.23 -24.91 10.38
N GLY A 151 19.01 -25.87 9.87
CA GLY A 151 18.57 -27.25 9.68
C GLY A 151 17.72 -27.50 8.43
N ASP A 152 16.79 -28.45 8.51
CA ASP A 152 15.94 -28.83 7.38
C ASP A 152 14.94 -27.71 7.03
N LEU A 153 14.95 -27.29 5.76
CA LEU A 153 14.02 -26.26 5.28
C LEU A 153 12.56 -26.73 5.39
N PRO A 154 11.62 -25.88 5.84
CA PRO A 154 10.25 -26.30 6.09
C PRO A 154 9.51 -26.67 4.80
N VAL A 155 8.57 -27.59 4.95
CA VAL A 155 7.62 -27.94 3.88
C VAL A 155 6.47 -26.93 3.87
N TYR A 156 5.85 -26.77 2.70
CA TYR A 156 4.68 -25.93 2.52
C TYR A 156 3.60 -26.67 1.74
N GLU A 157 2.38 -26.20 1.90
CA GLU A 157 1.24 -26.55 1.06
C GLU A 157 0.57 -25.28 0.53
N VAL A 158 -0.02 -25.39 -0.65
CA VAL A 158 -0.91 -24.40 -1.22
C VAL A 158 -2.30 -25.00 -1.22
N PHE A 159 -3.26 -24.29 -0.64
CA PHE A 159 -4.62 -24.76 -0.51
C PHE A 159 -5.63 -23.71 -0.96
N HIS A 160 -6.77 -24.16 -1.48
CA HIS A 160 -7.89 -23.30 -1.82
C HIS A 160 -8.54 -22.79 -0.53
N ALA A 161 -8.61 -21.48 -0.34
CA ALA A 161 -8.98 -20.87 0.94
C ALA A 161 -10.40 -21.22 1.41
N ASN A 162 -11.34 -21.43 0.47
CA ASN A 162 -12.74 -21.74 0.82
C ASN A 162 -12.98 -23.24 1.09
N SER A 163 -12.39 -24.16 0.31
CA SER A 163 -12.64 -25.60 0.43
C SER A 163 -11.64 -26.31 1.34
N GLY A 164 -10.47 -25.69 1.58
CA GLY A 164 -9.36 -26.31 2.30
C GLY A 164 -8.59 -27.37 1.49
N GLU A 165 -8.97 -27.59 0.23
CA GLU A 165 -8.32 -28.54 -0.68
C GLU A 165 -6.88 -28.14 -0.95
N VAL A 166 -5.95 -29.07 -0.75
CA VAL A 166 -4.53 -28.89 -1.07
C VAL A 166 -4.34 -29.13 -2.56
N VAL A 167 -3.84 -28.10 -3.26
CA VAL A 167 -3.64 -28.13 -4.72
C VAL A 167 -2.16 -28.25 -5.12
N ALA A 168 -1.25 -27.90 -4.21
CA ALA A 168 0.18 -28.08 -4.40
C ALA A 168 0.89 -28.22 -3.05
N SER A 169 2.09 -28.79 -3.06
CA SER A 169 2.95 -28.88 -1.88
C SER A 169 4.41 -28.91 -2.30
N GLY A 170 5.31 -28.50 -1.41
CA GLY A 170 6.73 -28.52 -1.67
C GLY A 170 7.57 -28.27 -0.42
N ARG A 171 8.84 -27.93 -0.64
CA ARG A 171 9.78 -27.51 0.39
C ARG A 171 10.38 -26.17 -0.01
N LEU A 172 10.61 -25.29 0.96
CA LEU A 172 11.32 -24.04 0.69
C LEU A 172 12.64 -24.33 -0.02
N LYS A 173 12.98 -23.47 -0.98
CA LYS A 173 14.26 -23.51 -1.68
C LYS A 173 15.09 -22.29 -1.33
N GLU A 174 16.24 -22.49 -0.72
CA GLU A 174 17.20 -21.42 -0.43
C GLU A 174 17.60 -20.69 -1.72
N THR A 175 17.54 -19.36 -1.68
CA THR A 175 18.08 -18.47 -2.72
C THR A 175 19.37 -17.80 -2.23
N GLY A 176 19.46 -17.51 -0.93
CA GLY A 176 20.63 -16.91 -0.28
C GLY A 176 20.36 -15.47 0.16
N GLU A 177 21.42 -14.74 0.47
CA GLU A 177 21.36 -13.33 0.84
C GLU A 177 20.93 -12.46 -0.35
N ASP A 178 19.98 -11.56 -0.13
CA ASP A 178 19.57 -10.55 -1.09
C ASP A 178 20.03 -9.17 -0.62
N ALA A 179 21.01 -8.60 -1.33
CA ALA A 179 21.63 -7.34 -0.92
C ALA A 179 20.67 -6.13 -0.97
N SER A 180 19.61 -6.19 -1.80
CA SER A 180 18.66 -5.08 -1.94
C SER A 180 17.72 -4.96 -0.75
N SER A 181 17.31 -6.10 -0.18
CA SER A 181 16.42 -6.16 0.98
C SER A 181 17.19 -6.33 2.30
N GLY A 182 18.40 -6.88 2.26
CA GLY A 182 19.13 -7.33 3.44
C GLY A 182 18.63 -8.66 4.01
N ASP A 183 17.68 -9.31 3.32
CA ASP A 183 17.08 -10.57 3.77
C ASP A 183 17.91 -11.80 3.38
N PHE A 184 17.69 -12.89 4.12
CA PHE A 184 18.06 -14.23 3.67
C PHE A 184 16.82 -14.91 3.06
N VAL A 185 16.81 -15.07 1.74
CA VAL A 185 15.62 -15.36 0.96
C VAL A 185 15.49 -16.83 0.60
N TYR A 186 14.26 -17.33 0.68
CA TYR A 186 13.83 -18.62 0.17
C TYR A 186 12.68 -18.44 -0.82
N ARG A 187 12.48 -19.43 -1.68
CA ARG A 187 11.38 -19.47 -2.65
C ARG A 187 10.40 -20.59 -2.36
N ILE A 188 9.15 -20.28 -2.66
CA ILE A 188 8.01 -21.19 -2.70
C ILE A 188 7.61 -21.32 -4.16
N ASP A 189 7.74 -22.51 -4.73
CA ASP A 189 7.36 -22.79 -6.12
C ASP A 189 5.84 -22.96 -6.22
N LEU A 190 5.22 -22.12 -7.06
CA LEU A 190 3.79 -22.08 -7.34
C LEU A 190 3.48 -22.51 -8.78
N SER A 191 4.45 -23.04 -9.52
CA SER A 191 4.31 -23.41 -10.94
C SER A 191 3.25 -24.46 -11.22
N SER A 192 2.90 -25.30 -10.24
CA SER A 192 1.85 -26.32 -10.33
C SER A 192 0.47 -25.87 -9.85
N VAL A 193 0.35 -24.68 -9.25
CA VAL A 193 -0.94 -24.20 -8.73
C VAL A 193 -1.89 -23.94 -9.91
N PRO A 194 -3.10 -24.51 -9.94
CA PRO A 194 -4.02 -24.34 -11.06
C PRO A 194 -4.58 -22.90 -11.14
N GLU A 195 -5.10 -22.53 -12.30
CA GLU A 195 -5.91 -21.32 -12.46
C GLU A 195 -7.11 -21.33 -11.50
N GLY A 196 -7.47 -20.16 -10.95
CA GLY A 196 -8.51 -19.98 -9.95
C GLY A 196 -7.99 -19.37 -8.65
N GLY A 197 -8.65 -19.72 -7.54
CA GLY A 197 -8.39 -19.19 -6.21
C GLY A 197 -9.69 -18.71 -5.54
N PRO A 198 -9.61 -18.06 -4.36
CA PRO A 198 -8.37 -17.64 -3.70
C PRO A 198 -7.59 -18.81 -3.09
N TYR A 199 -6.27 -18.81 -3.28
CA TYR A 199 -5.34 -19.76 -2.65
C TYR A 199 -4.60 -19.11 -1.49
N ARG A 200 -4.13 -19.92 -0.54
CA ARG A 200 -3.17 -19.52 0.50
C ARG A 200 -2.03 -20.52 0.57
N ILE A 201 -0.87 -20.05 1.00
CA ILE A 201 0.29 -20.89 1.32
C ILE A 201 0.30 -21.09 2.83
N ALA A 202 0.43 -22.32 3.32
CA ALA A 202 0.81 -22.61 4.70
C ALA A 202 2.22 -23.21 4.73
N VAL A 203 3.11 -22.63 5.54
CA VAL A 203 4.46 -23.13 5.78
C VAL A 203 4.48 -23.80 7.15
N LYS A 204 4.87 -25.07 7.19
CA LYS A 204 4.78 -25.91 8.39
C LYS A 204 5.63 -25.33 9.53
N GLY A 205 4.99 -25.07 10.67
CA GLY A 205 5.55 -24.44 11.86
C GLY A 205 5.45 -22.91 11.86
N PHE A 206 5.18 -22.26 10.72
CA PHE A 206 5.32 -20.81 10.57
C PHE A 206 3.99 -20.07 10.49
N GLY A 207 2.99 -20.61 9.79
CA GLY A 207 1.71 -19.93 9.52
C GLY A 207 1.41 -19.84 8.02
N CYS A 208 0.55 -18.90 7.63
CA CYS A 208 0.05 -18.81 6.25
C CYS A 208 0.04 -17.40 5.67
N SER A 209 -0.01 -17.32 4.33
CA SER A 209 0.02 -16.07 3.56
C SER A 209 -1.34 -15.35 3.55
N TYR A 210 -1.34 -14.12 3.03
CA TYR A 210 -2.53 -13.52 2.43
C TYR A 210 -3.03 -14.35 1.23
N PRO A 211 -4.33 -14.27 0.91
CA PRO A 211 -4.87 -14.95 -0.26
C PRO A 211 -4.28 -14.38 -1.55
N PHE A 212 -4.17 -15.22 -2.57
CA PHE A 212 -3.76 -14.82 -3.92
C PHE A 212 -4.52 -15.61 -4.98
N GLY A 213 -4.50 -15.09 -6.21
CA GLY A 213 -5.11 -15.72 -7.38
C GLY A 213 -4.11 -16.26 -8.39
N VAL A 214 -4.58 -17.14 -9.27
CA VAL A 214 -3.88 -17.50 -10.51
C VAL A 214 -4.88 -17.34 -11.66
N GLY A 215 -4.53 -16.60 -12.71
CA GLY A 215 -5.38 -16.50 -13.90
C GLY A 215 -5.44 -15.11 -14.52
N GLY A 216 -6.05 -15.04 -15.70
CA GLY A 216 -6.16 -13.80 -16.49
C GLY A 216 -7.01 -12.73 -15.81
N ASP A 217 -8.00 -13.10 -15.00
CA ASP A 217 -8.91 -12.14 -14.36
C ASP A 217 -8.20 -11.25 -13.32
N PHE A 218 -7.18 -11.77 -12.65
CA PHE A 218 -6.34 -10.97 -11.74
C PHE A 218 -5.50 -9.95 -12.52
N SER A 219 -4.98 -10.32 -13.70
CA SER A 219 -4.27 -9.39 -14.59
C SER A 219 -5.19 -8.33 -15.18
N LYS A 220 -6.44 -8.67 -15.54
CA LYS A 220 -7.43 -7.68 -15.98
C LYS A 220 -7.75 -6.68 -14.88
N MET A 221 -7.85 -7.13 -13.63
CA MET A 221 -8.07 -6.22 -12.49
C MET A 221 -6.90 -5.24 -12.30
N LEU A 222 -5.65 -5.70 -12.48
CA LEU A 222 -4.48 -4.82 -12.48
C LEU A 222 -4.57 -3.75 -13.56
N ALA A 223 -4.85 -4.15 -14.81
CA ALA A 223 -5.01 -3.23 -15.93
C ALA A 223 -6.12 -2.21 -15.66
N TYR A 224 -7.29 -2.68 -15.25
CA TYR A 224 -8.41 -1.82 -14.86
C TYR A 224 -8.01 -0.82 -13.79
N THR A 225 -7.33 -1.26 -12.73
CA THR A 225 -6.95 -0.38 -11.62
C THR A 225 -5.97 0.70 -12.07
N ILE A 226 -4.96 0.35 -12.87
CA ILE A 226 -3.94 1.29 -13.34
C ILE A 226 -4.53 2.36 -14.28
N PHE A 227 -5.30 1.95 -15.29
CA PHE A 227 -5.88 2.91 -16.24
C PHE A 227 -6.98 3.76 -15.59
N ARG A 228 -7.76 3.18 -14.66
CA ARG A 228 -8.66 3.96 -13.80
C ARG A 228 -7.91 4.99 -12.97
N ALA A 229 -6.79 4.61 -12.35
CA ALA A 229 -6.01 5.55 -11.54
C ALA A 229 -5.45 6.71 -12.37
N GLN A 230 -4.99 6.44 -13.60
CA GLN A 230 -4.57 7.48 -14.55
C GLN A 230 -5.72 8.45 -14.88
N TYR A 231 -6.93 7.92 -15.18
CA TYR A 231 -8.11 8.77 -15.36
C TYR A 231 -8.41 9.64 -14.14
N LEU A 232 -8.24 9.11 -12.93
CA LEU A 232 -8.48 9.87 -11.70
C LEU A 232 -7.47 11.00 -11.48
N GLN A 233 -6.31 10.94 -12.15
CA GLN A 233 -5.33 12.02 -12.16
C GLN A 233 -5.60 13.08 -13.24
N ARG A 234 -6.63 12.95 -14.10
CA ARG A 234 -6.93 13.96 -15.12
C ARG A 234 -7.06 15.35 -14.50
N CYS A 235 -6.52 16.37 -15.16
CA CYS A 235 -6.70 17.78 -14.83
C CYS A 235 -7.68 18.45 -15.80
N GLY A 236 -8.51 19.40 -15.37
CA GLY A 236 -9.40 20.12 -16.27
C GLY A 236 -10.74 19.42 -16.63
N CYS A 237 -11.16 18.36 -15.93
CA CYS A 237 -12.49 17.76 -16.08
C CYS A 237 -13.13 17.44 -14.74
N PRO A 238 -14.45 17.23 -14.66
CA PRO A 238 -15.05 16.59 -13.49
C PRO A 238 -14.64 15.10 -13.38
N ILE A 239 -14.77 14.54 -12.18
CA ILE A 239 -14.67 13.11 -11.88
C ILE A 239 -15.88 12.75 -11.03
N HIS A 240 -16.78 11.95 -11.60
CA HIS A 240 -18.05 11.55 -10.99
C HIS A 240 -18.00 10.17 -10.34
N GLU A 241 -17.01 9.36 -10.71
CA GLU A 241 -16.87 8.00 -10.20
C GLU A 241 -15.41 7.72 -9.80
N PRO A 242 -15.08 7.77 -8.50
CA PRO A 242 -15.93 8.25 -7.40
C PRO A 242 -16.27 9.76 -7.53
N ASP A 243 -17.34 10.23 -6.88
CA ASP A 243 -17.75 11.66 -6.91
C ASP A 243 -16.78 12.50 -6.07
N ILE A 244 -15.59 12.77 -6.64
CA ILE A 244 -14.51 13.49 -5.97
C ILE A 244 -14.32 14.89 -6.56
N ARG A 245 -14.83 15.18 -7.76
CA ARG A 245 -14.65 16.48 -8.40
C ARG A 245 -15.80 16.86 -9.33
N LYS A 246 -16.62 17.84 -8.91
CA LYS A 246 -17.83 18.23 -9.66
C LYS A 246 -17.61 19.13 -10.87
N ASN A 247 -16.48 19.85 -10.91
CA ASN A 247 -16.15 20.82 -11.95
C ASN A 247 -14.71 20.64 -12.41
N PRO A 248 -14.38 21.03 -13.66
CA PRO A 248 -12.99 21.16 -14.11
C PRO A 248 -12.11 21.95 -13.13
N CYS A 249 -10.98 21.37 -12.72
CA CYS A 249 -9.97 22.02 -11.87
C CYS A 249 -8.84 22.66 -12.68
N HIS A 250 -8.15 23.64 -12.08
CA HIS A 250 -6.90 24.26 -12.58
C HIS A 250 -6.96 24.70 -14.05
N THR A 251 -8.08 25.31 -14.44
CA THR A 251 -8.36 25.69 -15.82
C THR A 251 -7.94 27.10 -16.18
N LEU A 252 -7.76 28.00 -15.22
CA LEU A 252 -7.25 29.36 -15.46
C LEU A 252 -5.74 29.38 -15.25
N ILE A 253 -4.98 29.76 -16.27
CA ILE A 253 -3.51 29.85 -16.24
C ILE A 253 -3.08 31.31 -16.32
N TYR A 254 -2.06 31.65 -15.54
CA TYR A 254 -1.31 32.89 -15.64
C TYR A 254 -0.01 32.60 -16.40
N ASP A 255 0.16 33.27 -17.53
CA ASP A 255 1.32 33.13 -18.41
C ASP A 255 2.49 33.97 -17.86
N VAL A 256 3.25 33.35 -16.97
CA VAL A 256 4.34 33.99 -16.21
C VAL A 256 5.70 34.00 -16.93
N ASP A 257 5.86 33.20 -18.00
CA ASP A 257 7.16 32.88 -18.61
C ASP A 257 8.23 32.52 -17.56
N GLY A 258 7.83 31.69 -16.59
CA GLY A 258 8.68 31.29 -15.46
C GLY A 258 9.82 30.35 -15.87
N PRO A 259 10.88 30.26 -15.05
CA PRO A 259 11.98 29.34 -15.30
C PRO A 259 11.52 27.87 -15.33
N ILE A 260 12.09 27.10 -16.25
CA ILE A 260 11.81 25.67 -16.39
C ILE A 260 12.23 24.91 -15.12
N GLY A 261 11.31 24.11 -14.57
CA GLY A 261 11.57 23.24 -13.42
C GLY A 261 11.51 23.92 -12.06
N GLU A 262 11.09 25.18 -11.99
CA GLU A 262 10.77 25.84 -10.73
C GLU A 262 9.40 25.39 -10.22
N ALA A 263 9.32 25.13 -8.91
CA ALA A 263 8.12 24.66 -8.24
C ALA A 263 7.40 25.78 -7.45
N ASN A 264 7.96 27.00 -7.45
CA ASN A 264 7.37 28.16 -6.81
C ASN A 264 7.35 29.32 -7.79
N ILE A 265 6.26 29.39 -8.55
CA ILE A 265 6.04 30.47 -9.52
C ILE A 265 5.21 31.57 -8.85
N ASP A 266 5.78 32.76 -8.74
CA ASP A 266 5.06 33.94 -8.24
C ASP A 266 4.14 34.51 -9.33
N VAL A 267 2.84 34.61 -9.01
CA VAL A 267 1.84 35.27 -9.86
C VAL A 267 1.53 36.66 -9.32
N THR A 268 1.76 37.70 -10.13
CA THR A 268 1.49 39.10 -9.75
C THR A 268 0.04 39.52 -10.03
N GLY A 269 -0.66 38.81 -10.91
CA GLY A 269 -2.06 39.02 -11.29
C GLY A 269 -2.25 39.94 -12.50
N THR A 270 -1.17 40.40 -13.12
CA THR A 270 -1.21 41.25 -14.34
C THR A 270 -0.78 40.51 -15.60
N GLU A 271 -0.35 39.26 -15.45
CA GLU A 271 0.03 38.36 -16.53
C GLU A 271 -1.14 38.12 -17.48
N ARG A 272 -0.80 37.77 -18.73
CA ARG A 272 -1.79 37.24 -19.67
C ARG A 272 -2.40 35.99 -19.06
N THR A 273 -3.72 35.84 -19.19
CA THR A 273 -4.40 34.63 -18.75
C THR A 273 -5.06 33.92 -19.93
N PHE A 274 -5.15 32.61 -19.82
CA PHE A 274 -5.85 31.76 -20.77
C PHE A 274 -6.44 30.54 -20.07
N ARG A 275 -7.29 29.81 -20.80
CA ARG A 275 -7.89 28.57 -20.31
C ARG A 275 -7.07 27.39 -20.81
N CYS A 276 -6.78 26.43 -19.93
CA CYS A 276 -6.09 25.19 -20.27
C CYS A 276 -6.86 24.00 -19.68
N TYR A 277 -7.11 23.00 -20.51
CA TYR A 277 -7.77 21.75 -20.14
C TYR A 277 -6.87 20.57 -20.53
N GLY A 278 -7.14 19.39 -19.98
CA GLY A 278 -6.35 18.21 -20.30
C GLY A 278 -5.10 18.03 -19.43
N GLY A 279 -4.40 16.94 -19.71
CA GLY A 279 -3.24 16.49 -18.96
C GLY A 279 -3.60 15.84 -17.61
N TYR A 280 -2.56 15.56 -16.83
CA TYR A 280 -2.62 14.87 -15.54
C TYR A 280 -2.01 15.72 -14.43
N HIS A 281 -2.54 15.59 -13.23
CA HIS A 281 -1.82 15.95 -12.00
C HIS A 281 -0.55 15.09 -11.91
N ASP A 282 0.63 15.72 -11.74
CA ASP A 282 1.95 15.06 -11.74
C ASP A 282 2.01 13.93 -10.73
N ALA A 283 1.63 14.22 -9.48
CA ALA A 283 1.62 13.26 -8.40
C ALA A 283 0.52 13.61 -7.36
N GLY A 284 0.94 13.96 -6.14
CA GLY A 284 0.03 14.42 -5.09
C GLY A 284 -0.29 15.93 -5.19
N ASP A 285 0.54 16.67 -5.91
CA ASP A 285 0.31 18.02 -6.41
C ASP A 285 -0.43 17.98 -7.77
N ALA A 286 -0.71 19.13 -8.36
CA ALA A 286 -1.51 19.23 -9.57
C ALA A 286 -0.78 19.90 -10.75
N ASP A 287 0.56 19.89 -10.72
CA ASP A 287 1.39 20.37 -11.81
C ASP A 287 1.17 19.55 -13.08
N ARG A 288 1.44 20.19 -14.22
CA ARG A 288 1.52 19.53 -15.53
C ARG A 288 2.86 19.87 -16.15
N ARG A 289 3.67 18.89 -16.53
CA ARG A 289 5.05 19.11 -17.01
C ARG A 289 5.28 18.38 -18.33
N ALA A 290 6.09 18.93 -19.23
CA ALA A 290 6.27 18.41 -20.59
C ALA A 290 6.67 16.92 -20.63
N TYR A 291 7.37 16.41 -19.61
CA TYR A 291 7.70 14.99 -19.52
C TYR A 291 6.48 14.07 -19.34
N HIS A 292 5.33 14.59 -18.91
CA HIS A 292 4.06 13.84 -18.85
C HIS A 292 3.56 13.39 -20.21
N MET A 293 4.06 13.98 -21.30
CA MET A 293 3.83 13.46 -22.65
C MET A 293 4.32 12.01 -22.84
N ALA A 294 5.15 11.49 -21.93
CA ALA A 294 5.46 10.07 -21.87
C ALA A 294 4.20 9.19 -21.65
N ASN A 295 3.21 9.64 -20.88
CA ASN A 295 1.99 8.88 -20.60
C ASN A 295 1.15 8.59 -21.88
N PRO A 296 0.73 9.59 -22.67
CA PRO A 296 -0.01 9.32 -23.90
C PRO A 296 0.83 8.52 -24.92
N LEU A 297 2.14 8.74 -24.99
CA LEU A 297 3.03 7.94 -25.83
C LEU A 297 3.05 6.46 -25.42
N ILE A 298 3.15 6.17 -24.12
CA ILE A 298 3.12 4.80 -23.59
C ILE A 298 1.76 4.15 -23.84
N ASN A 299 0.66 4.87 -23.63
CA ASN A 299 -0.69 4.38 -23.92
C ASN A 299 -0.83 3.95 -25.38
N LEU A 300 -0.39 4.81 -26.31
CA LEU A 300 -0.43 4.50 -27.75
C LEU A 300 0.51 3.35 -28.14
N MET A 301 1.71 3.26 -27.54
CA MET A 301 2.63 2.14 -27.76
C MET A 301 2.05 0.80 -27.26
N ILE A 302 1.37 0.81 -26.11
CA ILE A 302 0.68 -0.37 -25.57
C ILE A 302 -0.44 -0.79 -26.51
N TYR A 303 -1.25 0.17 -26.98
CA TYR A 303 -2.32 -0.09 -27.95
C TYR A 303 -1.77 -0.62 -29.29
N GLU A 304 -0.71 -0.03 -29.82
CA GLU A 304 -0.08 -0.49 -31.07
C GLU A 304 0.46 -1.92 -30.95
N ALA A 305 1.04 -2.26 -29.81
CA ALA A 305 1.59 -3.60 -29.57
C ALA A 305 0.51 -4.68 -29.38
N PHE A 306 -0.64 -4.32 -28.81
CA PHE A 306 -1.69 -5.28 -28.44
C PHE A 306 -3.12 -4.77 -28.66
N PRO A 307 -3.48 -4.35 -29.88
CA PRO A 307 -4.75 -3.66 -30.14
C PRO A 307 -5.97 -4.52 -29.83
N GLU A 308 -5.87 -5.85 -29.93
CA GLU A 308 -6.97 -6.78 -29.66
C GLU A 308 -7.37 -6.87 -28.18
N TYR A 309 -6.57 -6.37 -27.25
CA TYR A 309 -6.88 -6.38 -25.82
C TYR A 309 -7.51 -5.09 -25.30
N PHE A 310 -7.66 -4.07 -26.15
CA PHE A 310 -8.22 -2.77 -25.76
C PHE A 310 -9.48 -2.47 -26.55
N THR A 311 -10.54 -2.17 -25.81
CA THR A 311 -11.86 -1.88 -26.38
C THR A 311 -12.44 -0.63 -25.73
N ASP A 312 -13.45 -0.06 -26.38
CA ASP A 312 -14.30 0.97 -25.81
C ASP A 312 -15.03 0.45 -24.55
N GLY A 313 -15.29 1.33 -23.59
CA GLY A 313 -15.90 1.08 -22.29
C GLY A 313 -15.10 0.22 -21.32
N GLN A 314 -13.89 -0.23 -21.68
CA GLN A 314 -13.15 -1.26 -20.94
C GLN A 314 -12.77 -0.82 -19.52
N TYR A 315 -12.42 0.45 -19.37
CA TYR A 315 -11.94 1.06 -18.14
C TYR A 315 -12.86 2.19 -17.67
N ARG A 316 -14.03 2.37 -18.29
CA ARG A 316 -14.97 3.45 -17.96
C ARG A 316 -14.25 4.81 -17.98
N ILE A 317 -13.56 5.08 -19.07
CA ILE A 317 -12.86 6.34 -19.33
C ILE A 317 -13.71 7.19 -20.27
N PRO A 318 -13.95 8.48 -19.97
CA PRO A 318 -14.75 9.34 -20.84
C PRO A 318 -13.94 9.83 -22.03
N GLY A 319 -14.51 9.65 -23.22
CA GLY A 319 -13.97 10.16 -24.49
C GLY A 319 -14.66 11.42 -25.02
N ASP A 320 -15.96 11.59 -24.76
CA ASP A 320 -16.70 12.77 -25.26
C ASP A 320 -17.05 13.80 -24.17
N PHE A 321 -16.97 15.07 -24.55
CA PHE A 321 -17.13 16.21 -23.65
C PHE A 321 -17.98 17.35 -24.22
N THR A 322 -18.57 18.17 -23.34
CA THR A 322 -19.09 19.49 -23.69
C THR A 322 -17.95 20.49 -23.96
N GLU A 323 -18.28 21.69 -24.47
CA GLU A 323 -17.31 22.77 -24.68
C GLU A 323 -16.58 23.21 -23.39
N ASP A 324 -17.21 23.07 -22.22
CA ASP A 324 -16.61 23.30 -20.91
C ASP A 324 -16.02 22.03 -20.26
N TYR A 325 -15.75 21.01 -21.06
CA TYR A 325 -15.15 19.73 -20.67
C TYR A 325 -15.90 18.97 -19.56
N ARG A 326 -17.24 19.00 -19.60
CA ARG A 326 -18.08 18.09 -18.80
C ARG A 326 -18.26 16.77 -19.55
N ILE A 327 -18.23 15.67 -18.80
CA ILE A 327 -18.35 14.30 -19.35
C ILE A 327 -19.73 14.10 -19.97
N LEU A 328 -19.79 13.65 -21.22
CA LEU A 328 -21.03 13.30 -21.92
C LEU A 328 -21.32 11.79 -21.88
N ASN A 329 -20.28 10.97 -22.07
CA ASN A 329 -20.38 9.51 -22.06
C ASN A 329 -19.05 8.88 -21.62
N TYR A 330 -19.06 7.55 -21.51
CA TYR A 330 -17.90 6.70 -21.22
C TYR A 330 -17.69 5.64 -22.31
N GLU A 331 -18.42 5.78 -23.43
CA GLU A 331 -18.39 4.87 -24.58
C GLU A 331 -18.66 5.71 -25.84
N ASN A 332 -17.64 5.91 -26.69
CA ASN A 332 -17.69 6.75 -27.91
C ASN A 332 -17.28 6.00 -29.19
N GLY A 333 -17.05 4.69 -29.10
CA GLY A 333 -16.57 3.84 -30.18
C GLY A 333 -15.04 3.82 -30.35
N ILE A 334 -14.30 4.48 -29.46
CA ILE A 334 -12.83 4.52 -29.43
C ILE A 334 -12.35 3.70 -28.23
N PRO A 335 -11.27 2.90 -28.35
CA PRO A 335 -10.69 2.24 -27.18
C PRO A 335 -10.29 3.25 -26.10
N ASP A 336 -10.73 3.02 -24.85
CA ASP A 336 -10.48 3.90 -23.69
C ASP A 336 -9.02 4.36 -23.56
N LEU A 337 -8.07 3.51 -23.93
CA LEU A 337 -6.64 3.80 -23.86
C LEU A 337 -6.21 4.92 -24.82
N ILE A 338 -6.89 5.05 -25.96
CA ILE A 338 -6.69 6.13 -26.93
C ILE A 338 -7.35 7.41 -26.41
N ASP A 339 -8.57 7.35 -25.85
CA ASP A 339 -9.21 8.52 -25.23
C ASP A 339 -8.34 9.09 -24.10
N GLU A 340 -7.71 8.21 -23.31
CA GLU A 340 -6.77 8.61 -22.26
C GLU A 340 -5.49 9.25 -22.86
N ALA A 341 -5.00 8.76 -23.99
CA ALA A 341 -3.86 9.37 -24.68
C ALA A 341 -4.19 10.75 -25.27
N GLU A 342 -5.37 10.92 -25.85
CA GLU A 342 -5.86 12.21 -26.34
C GLU A 342 -5.95 13.21 -25.19
N TRP A 343 -6.59 12.84 -24.08
CA TRP A 343 -6.69 13.69 -22.89
C TRP A 343 -5.32 14.11 -22.36
N GLY A 344 -4.38 13.17 -22.30
CA GLY A 344 -3.02 13.41 -21.84
C GLY A 344 -2.27 14.43 -22.71
N THR A 345 -2.58 14.50 -24.00
CA THR A 345 -1.92 15.40 -24.95
C THR A 345 -2.56 16.79 -24.98
N LEU A 346 -3.87 16.86 -24.71
CA LEU A 346 -4.70 18.07 -24.88
C LEU A 346 -4.13 19.34 -24.21
N ALA A 347 -3.51 19.23 -23.04
CA ALA A 347 -2.92 20.40 -22.36
C ALA A 347 -1.86 21.10 -23.22
N TRP A 348 -1.09 20.34 -24.01
CA TRP A 348 -0.03 20.89 -24.85
C TRP A 348 -0.55 21.61 -26.11
N GLU A 349 -1.80 21.37 -26.52
CA GLU A 349 -2.44 22.19 -27.55
C GLU A 349 -2.72 23.61 -27.03
N TYR A 350 -3.13 23.74 -25.76
CA TYR A 350 -3.34 25.03 -25.11
C TYR A 350 -2.02 25.75 -24.76
N LEU A 351 -0.96 24.98 -24.49
CA LEU A 351 0.35 25.49 -24.11
C LEU A 351 1.28 25.78 -25.30
N GLN A 352 0.80 25.58 -26.54
CA GLN A 352 1.54 25.95 -27.73
C GLN A 352 1.30 27.42 -28.09
N ASN A 353 2.39 28.15 -28.29
CA ASN A 353 2.37 29.52 -28.78
C ASN A 353 2.11 29.58 -30.29
N GLU A 354 1.69 30.76 -30.79
CA GLU A 354 1.42 30.99 -32.21
C GLU A 354 2.63 30.71 -33.12
N ASP A 355 3.85 30.85 -32.59
CA ASP A 355 5.10 30.57 -33.30
C ASP A 355 5.51 29.09 -33.28
N GLY A 356 4.72 28.23 -32.62
CA GLY A 356 4.95 26.81 -32.48
C GLY A 356 5.85 26.41 -31.31
N SER A 357 6.42 27.37 -30.57
CA SER A 357 7.08 27.08 -29.28
C SER A 357 6.05 26.59 -28.26
N ILE A 358 6.51 25.82 -27.27
CA ILE A 358 5.61 25.16 -26.31
C ILE A 358 6.10 25.48 -24.90
N HIS A 359 5.18 25.90 -24.03
CA HIS A 359 5.51 26.07 -22.61
C HIS A 359 5.92 24.74 -21.99
N PHE A 360 6.83 24.78 -21.01
CA PHE A 360 7.25 23.57 -20.31
C PHE A 360 6.12 22.91 -19.51
N GLY A 361 5.16 23.69 -18.98
CA GLY A 361 4.12 23.16 -18.12
C GLY A 361 3.37 24.23 -17.32
N THR A 362 2.65 23.78 -16.29
CA THR A 362 1.91 24.62 -15.33
C THR A 362 2.28 24.22 -13.90
N GLU A 363 2.33 25.20 -13.00
CA GLU A 363 2.37 25.03 -11.54
C GLU A 363 0.98 25.26 -10.92
N THR A 364 0.65 24.62 -9.81
CA THR A 364 -0.63 24.85 -9.08
C THR A 364 -0.50 25.14 -7.61
#